data_AF-A0A7V8WRI7-F1
#
_entry.id   AF-A0A7V8WRI7-F1
#
_cell.length_a   1.000
_cell.length_b   1.000
_cell.length_c   1.000
_cell.angle_alpha   90.00
_cell.angle_beta   90.00
_cell.angle_gamma   90.00
#
_symmetry.space_group_name_H-M   'P 1'
#
loop_
_entity.id
_entity.type
_entity.pdbx_description
1 polymer ?
#
loop_
_entity_poly.entity_id
_entity_poly.type
_entity_poly.pdbx_seq_one_letter_code
_entity_poly.pdbx_strand_id
1 'polypeptide(L)'
;MAKTADRALDPDQDYRSAMRALIAPRWEAVWESVPVALAGEDPEGVHDVRVASRRVRAAMDVATECFPAAWFGPLHQTAKAITAALGDVRDRDVLIAALAAKRARAKVVERPGIDHLIARLEGERDEARRTMVGFLTSLDAQGVPEETRRRFPLPSAPDTPEVAKAGAKRGGATSRKTGRVPAKRRRQTKEAAS
;
A
#
# COMPACT_ATOMS: atom_id res chain seq x y z
N MET A 1 4.21 -1.09 -13.74
CA MET A 1 3.89 -1.91 -12.54
C MET A 1 5.01 -1.83 -11.50
N ALA A 2 4.92 -0.86 -10.58
CA ALA A 2 5.86 -0.77 -9.46
C ALA A 2 5.56 -1.91 -8.46
N LYS A 3 6.56 -2.77 -8.26
CA LYS A 3 6.58 -3.80 -7.22
C LYS A 3 6.42 -3.06 -5.89
N THR A 4 5.24 -3.10 -5.27
CA THR A 4 5.01 -2.58 -3.92
C THR A 4 6.10 -3.18 -3.07
N ALA A 5 7.09 -2.36 -2.70
CA ALA A 5 8.20 -2.79 -1.88
C ALA A 5 7.57 -3.42 -0.65
N ASP A 6 7.82 -4.72 -0.49
CA ASP A 6 7.55 -5.47 0.71
C ASP A 6 8.46 -4.88 1.79
N ARG A 7 8.07 -3.70 2.29
CA ARG A 7 8.80 -3.00 3.33
C ARG A 7 8.60 -3.82 4.58
N ALA A 8 9.70 -4.38 5.08
CA ALA A 8 9.75 -5.15 6.30
C ALA A 8 8.98 -4.40 7.39
N LEU A 9 7.83 -4.98 7.78
CA LEU A 9 7.13 -4.54 8.97
C LEU A 9 8.06 -4.84 10.15
N ASP A 10 8.31 -3.84 10.98
CA ASP A 10 9.04 -4.03 12.22
C ASP A 10 8.18 -4.92 13.15
N PRO A 11 8.68 -6.08 13.62
CA PRO A 11 7.92 -6.95 14.52
C PRO A 11 7.59 -6.29 15.87
N ASP A 12 8.31 -5.24 16.26
CA ASP A 12 8.13 -4.55 17.53
C ASP A 12 7.23 -3.31 17.43
N GLN A 13 6.78 -2.92 16.22
CA GLN A 13 5.88 -1.78 16.06
C GLN A 13 4.43 -2.14 16.43
N ASP A 14 3.69 -1.16 16.95
CA ASP A 14 2.28 -1.35 17.25
C ASP A 14 1.44 -1.58 15.97
N TYR A 15 0.31 -2.27 16.13
CA TYR A 15 -0.57 -2.64 15.01
C TYR A 15 -1.05 -1.44 14.17
N ARG A 16 -1.36 -0.30 14.80
CA ARG A 16 -1.82 0.90 14.09
C ARG A 16 -0.70 1.47 13.21
N SER A 17 0.53 1.48 13.72
CA SER A 17 1.72 1.92 12.98
C SER A 17 2.01 0.99 11.79
N ALA A 18 1.94 -0.33 11.99
CA ALA A 18 2.06 -1.32 10.92
C ALA A 18 1.00 -1.11 9.82
N MET A 19 -0.27 -0.96 10.21
CA MET A 19 -1.37 -0.75 9.26
C MET A 19 -1.25 0.58 8.52
N ARG A 20 -0.76 1.64 9.16
CA ARG A 20 -0.48 2.92 8.50
C ARG A 20 0.61 2.78 7.44
N ALA A 21 1.72 2.11 7.76
CA ALA A 21 2.82 1.85 6.81
C ALA A 21 2.37 0.96 5.64
N LEU A 22 1.40 0.07 5.86
CA LEU A 22 0.79 -0.76 4.83
C LEU A 22 -0.15 0.05 3.91
N ILE A 23 -1.00 0.91 4.48
CA ILE A 23 -2.05 1.62 3.76
C ILE A 23 -1.50 2.81 2.94
N ALA A 24 -0.56 3.57 3.50
CA ALA A 24 0.01 4.77 2.86
C ALA A 24 0.47 4.54 1.39
N PRO A 25 1.38 3.59 1.09
CA PRO A 25 1.84 3.37 -0.28
C PRO A 25 0.75 2.83 -1.21
N ARG A 26 -0.31 2.21 -0.66
CA ARG A 26 -1.44 1.71 -1.47
C ARG A 26 -2.36 2.84 -1.90
N TRP A 27 -2.55 3.86 -1.06
CA TRP A 27 -3.23 5.09 -1.47
C TRP A 27 -2.43 5.84 -2.53
N GLU A 28 -1.11 5.97 -2.36
CA GLU A 28 -0.30 6.65 -3.39
C GLU A 28 -0.35 5.92 -4.73
N ALA A 29 -0.29 4.59 -4.74
CA ALA A 29 -0.44 3.84 -5.99
C ALA A 29 -1.80 4.07 -6.68
N VAL A 30 -2.88 4.34 -5.92
CA VAL A 30 -4.17 4.76 -6.50
C VAL A 30 -4.03 6.12 -7.15
N TRP A 31 -3.48 7.11 -6.44
CA TRP A 31 -3.41 8.48 -6.94
C TRP A 31 -2.41 8.64 -8.10
N GLU A 32 -1.32 7.89 -8.12
CA GLU A 32 -0.37 7.85 -9.25
C GLU A 32 -1.01 7.30 -10.52
N SER A 33 -1.97 6.38 -10.39
CA SER A 33 -2.62 5.74 -11.55
C SER A 33 -3.86 6.48 -12.05
N VAL A 34 -4.49 7.32 -11.21
CA VAL A 34 -5.70 8.07 -11.57
C VAL A 34 -5.53 8.94 -12.83
N PRO A 35 -4.43 9.71 -13.02
CA PRO A 35 -4.24 10.52 -14.23
C PRO A 35 -4.29 9.70 -15.52
N VAL A 36 -3.73 8.48 -15.52
CA VAL A 36 -3.73 7.59 -16.69
C VAL A 36 -5.15 7.11 -17.01
N ALA A 37 -5.94 6.75 -15.98
CA ALA A 37 -7.34 6.36 -16.17
C ALA A 37 -8.21 7.52 -16.69
N LEU A 38 -7.94 8.75 -16.24
CA LEU A 38 -8.64 9.96 -16.69
C LEU A 38 -8.34 10.28 -18.15
N ALA A 39 -7.07 10.18 -18.57
CA ALA A 39 -6.67 10.38 -19.97
C ALA A 39 -7.39 9.41 -20.91
N GLY A 40 -7.49 8.13 -20.52
CA GLY A 40 -8.23 7.12 -21.29
C GLY A 40 -7.56 6.69 -22.60
N GLU A 41 -6.30 7.08 -22.80
CA GLU A 41 -5.49 6.72 -23.96
C GLU A 41 -5.04 5.25 -23.89
N ASP A 42 -4.89 4.72 -22.67
CA ASP A 42 -4.49 3.34 -22.40
C ASP A 42 -5.61 2.56 -21.67
N PRO A 43 -6.15 1.48 -22.26
CA PRO A 43 -7.07 0.57 -21.60
C PRO A 43 -6.55 -0.01 -20.27
N GLU A 44 -5.22 -0.12 -20.10
CA GLU A 44 -4.60 -0.59 -18.86
C GLU A 44 -4.68 0.45 -17.72
N GLY A 45 -4.89 1.74 -18.02
CA GLY A 45 -5.03 2.78 -17.00
C GLY A 45 -6.17 2.51 -16.00
N VAL A 46 -7.33 2.08 -16.50
CA VAL A 46 -8.47 1.67 -15.65
C VAL A 46 -8.15 0.39 -14.87
N HIS A 47 -7.38 -0.53 -15.47
CA HIS A 47 -6.97 -1.77 -14.82
C HIS A 47 -6.06 -1.50 -13.62
N ASP A 48 -5.06 -0.64 -13.78
CA ASP A 48 -4.06 -0.31 -12.75
C ASP A 48 -4.71 0.35 -11.53
N VAL A 49 -5.56 1.38 -11.73
CA VAL A 49 -6.30 2.01 -10.63
C VAL A 49 -7.23 0.99 -9.95
N ARG A 50 -7.86 0.07 -10.70
CA ARG A 50 -8.70 -0.98 -10.10
C ARG A 50 -7.88 -1.95 -9.25
N VAL A 51 -6.67 -2.31 -9.67
CA VAL A 51 -5.77 -3.16 -8.89
C VAL A 51 -5.34 -2.44 -7.62
N ALA A 52 -4.89 -1.18 -7.73
CA ALA A 52 -4.45 -0.38 -6.59
C ALA A 52 -5.60 -0.15 -5.57
N SER A 53 -6.80 0.21 -6.05
CA SER A 53 -7.96 0.47 -5.20
C SER A 53 -8.45 -0.77 -4.46
N ARG A 54 -8.43 -1.95 -5.10
CA ARG A 54 -8.73 -3.22 -4.41
C ARG A 54 -7.73 -3.51 -3.30
N ARG A 55 -6.43 -3.25 -3.53
CA ARG A 55 -5.38 -3.47 -2.53
C ARG A 55 -5.52 -2.53 -1.34
N VAL A 56 -5.81 -1.24 -1.56
CA VAL A 56 -6.02 -0.31 -0.45
C VAL A 56 -7.29 -0.64 0.31
N ARG A 57 -8.40 -0.97 -0.37
CA ARG A 57 -9.64 -1.43 0.28
C ARG A 57 -9.39 -2.64 1.17
N ALA A 58 -8.73 -3.67 0.67
CA ALA A 58 -8.44 -4.88 1.46
C ALA A 58 -7.59 -4.57 2.69
N ALA A 59 -6.59 -3.69 2.56
CA ALA A 59 -5.79 -3.23 3.70
C ALA A 59 -6.61 -2.41 4.70
N MET A 60 -7.58 -1.62 4.23
CA MET A 60 -8.46 -0.84 5.09
C MET A 60 -9.53 -1.70 5.78
N ASP A 61 -10.05 -2.74 5.12
CA ASP A 61 -11.01 -3.69 5.70
C ASP A 61 -10.43 -4.32 6.98
N VAL A 62 -9.15 -4.71 6.96
CA VAL A 62 -8.46 -5.29 8.14
C VAL A 62 -8.04 -4.24 9.17
N ALA A 63 -7.90 -2.97 8.80
CA ALA A 63 -7.49 -1.88 9.72
C ALA A 63 -8.64 -1.19 10.46
N THR A 64 -9.88 -1.63 10.26
CA THR A 64 -11.09 -0.94 10.71
C THR A 64 -11.10 -0.63 12.21
N GLU A 65 -10.62 -1.56 13.04
CA GLU A 65 -10.63 -1.42 14.50
C GLU A 65 -9.47 -0.56 15.04
N CYS A 66 -8.42 -0.35 14.25
CA CYS A 66 -7.23 0.36 14.74
C CYS A 66 -7.26 1.86 14.45
N PHE A 67 -8.30 2.42 13.82
CA PHE A 67 -8.40 3.86 13.53
C PHE A 67 -9.73 4.47 13.99
N PRO A 68 -9.77 5.76 14.38
CA PRO A 68 -11.03 6.43 14.72
C PRO A 68 -12.01 6.43 13.53
N ALA A 69 -13.18 5.85 13.75
CA ALA A 69 -14.22 5.67 12.73
C ALA A 69 -14.64 6.99 12.05
N ALA A 70 -14.63 8.10 12.80
CA ALA A 70 -15.05 9.42 12.32
C ALA A 70 -14.33 9.89 11.05
N TRP A 71 -13.05 9.55 10.90
CA TRP A 71 -12.28 9.92 9.69
C TRP A 71 -11.89 8.71 8.85
N PHE A 72 -11.73 7.53 9.47
CA PHE A 72 -11.37 6.32 8.74
C PHE A 72 -12.54 5.80 7.89
N GLY A 73 -13.75 5.87 8.44
CA GLY A 73 -14.97 5.42 7.76
C GLY A 73 -15.18 6.10 6.39
N PRO A 74 -15.16 7.44 6.30
CA PRO A 74 -15.27 8.14 5.01
C PRO A 74 -14.21 7.71 4.00
N LEU A 75 -12.92 7.66 4.37
CA LEU A 75 -11.85 7.24 3.46
C LEU A 75 -12.00 5.77 3.03
N HIS A 76 -12.48 4.91 3.93
CA HIS A 76 -12.75 3.52 3.59
C HIS A 76 -13.89 3.40 2.58
N GLN A 77 -14.95 4.19 2.73
CA GLN A 77 -16.04 4.25 1.75
C GLN A 77 -15.56 4.82 0.42
N THR A 78 -14.67 5.82 0.42
CA THR A 78 -14.02 6.30 -0.80
C THR A 78 -13.27 5.18 -1.52
N ALA A 79 -12.46 4.38 -0.82
CA ALA A 79 -11.76 3.25 -1.43
C ALA A 79 -12.73 2.25 -2.08
N LYS A 80 -13.85 1.96 -1.41
CA LYS A 80 -14.92 1.10 -1.94
C LYS A 80 -15.57 1.70 -3.19
N ALA A 81 -15.90 2.99 -3.15
CA ALA A 81 -16.54 3.71 -4.25
C ALA A 81 -15.62 3.79 -5.48
N ILE A 82 -14.32 4.06 -5.29
CA ILE A 82 -13.32 4.00 -6.37
C ILE A 82 -13.34 2.60 -7.00
N THR A 83 -13.18 1.53 -6.20
CA THR A 83 -13.20 0.17 -6.76
C THR A 83 -14.50 -0.16 -7.52
N ALA A 84 -15.65 0.31 -7.04
CA ALA A 84 -16.94 0.09 -7.70
C ALA A 84 -17.05 0.82 -9.04
N ALA A 85 -16.74 2.12 -9.07
CA ALA A 85 -16.82 2.94 -10.28
C ALA A 85 -15.91 2.42 -11.41
N LEU A 86 -14.70 1.97 -11.06
CA LEU A 86 -13.80 1.32 -12.02
C LEU A 86 -14.22 -0.11 -12.38
N GLY A 87 -14.95 -0.76 -11.46
CA GLY A 87 -15.57 -2.05 -11.67
C GLY A 87 -16.49 -2.04 -12.88
N ASP A 88 -17.40 -1.06 -12.91
CA ASP A 88 -18.39 -0.91 -13.96
C ASP A 88 -17.79 -0.78 -15.36
N VAL A 89 -16.76 0.05 -15.53
CA VAL A 89 -16.08 0.21 -16.83
C VAL A 89 -15.41 -1.11 -17.25
N ARG A 90 -14.65 -1.71 -16.34
CA ARG A 90 -13.86 -2.90 -16.64
C ARG A 90 -14.72 -4.12 -16.94
N ASP A 91 -15.86 -4.28 -16.28
CA ASP A 91 -16.74 -5.41 -16.51
C ASP A 91 -17.31 -5.38 -17.95
N ARG A 92 -17.55 -4.17 -18.48
CA ARG A 92 -17.97 -3.97 -19.88
C ARG A 92 -16.81 -4.18 -20.86
N ASP A 93 -15.60 -3.71 -20.54
CA ASP A 93 -14.40 -3.98 -21.36
C ASP A 93 -14.18 -5.50 -21.53
N VAL A 94 -14.30 -6.27 -20.43
CA VAL A 94 -14.15 -7.73 -20.44
C VAL A 94 -15.24 -8.39 -21.29
N LEU A 95 -16.49 -7.95 -21.17
CA LEU A 95 -17.60 -8.51 -21.95
C LEU A 95 -17.48 -8.19 -23.44
N ILE A 96 -17.09 -6.96 -23.80
CA ILE A 96 -16.81 -6.55 -25.18
C ILE A 96 -15.70 -7.42 -25.76
N ALA A 97 -14.58 -7.60 -25.05
CA ALA A 97 -13.48 -8.44 -25.51
C ALA A 97 -13.91 -9.91 -25.72
N ALA A 98 -14.73 -10.46 -24.81
CA ALA A 98 -15.27 -11.81 -24.94
C ALA A 98 -16.21 -11.96 -26.16
N LEU A 99 -17.07 -10.97 -26.40
CA LEU A 99 -17.97 -10.97 -27.57
C LEU A 99 -17.20 -10.79 -28.88
N ALA A 100 -16.17 -9.94 -28.91
CA ALA A 100 -15.31 -9.79 -30.07
C ALA A 100 -14.58 -11.10 -30.42
N ALA A 101 -14.06 -11.80 -29.41
CA ALA A 101 -13.46 -13.12 -29.58
C ALA A 101 -14.48 -14.17 -30.07
N LYS A 102 -15.72 -14.12 -29.59
CA LYS A 102 -16.82 -14.98 -30.06
C LYS A 102 -17.18 -14.66 -31.51
N ARG A 103 -17.30 -13.38 -31.86
CA ARG A 103 -17.60 -12.88 -33.20
C ARG A 103 -16.62 -13.42 -34.24
N ALA A 104 -15.32 -13.43 -33.91
CA ALA A 104 -14.27 -13.92 -34.80
C ALA A 104 -14.44 -15.39 -35.21
N ARG A 105 -15.13 -16.19 -34.38
CA ARG A 105 -15.38 -17.63 -34.59
C ARG A 105 -16.81 -17.94 -35.02
N ALA A 106 -17.69 -16.93 -35.09
CA ALA A 106 -19.11 -17.09 -35.36
C ALA A 106 -19.42 -17.24 -36.85
N LYS A 107 -20.52 -17.93 -37.17
CA LYS A 107 -21.05 -18.03 -38.53
C LYS A 107 -21.47 -16.64 -39.01
N VAL A 108 -21.37 -16.39 -40.32
CA VAL A 108 -21.70 -15.07 -40.90
C VAL A 108 -23.09 -14.58 -40.50
N VAL A 109 -24.07 -15.48 -40.42
CA VAL A 109 -25.45 -15.17 -40.02
C VAL A 109 -25.60 -14.71 -38.56
N GLU A 110 -24.67 -15.07 -37.68
CA GLU A 110 -24.71 -14.71 -36.25
C GLU A 110 -24.01 -13.37 -35.97
N ARG A 111 -23.11 -12.94 -36.87
CA ARG A 111 -22.27 -11.75 -36.67
C ARG A 111 -23.08 -10.46 -36.45
N PRO A 112 -24.15 -10.15 -37.21
CA PRO A 112 -24.91 -8.92 -37.01
C PRO A 112 -25.51 -8.81 -35.60
N GLY A 113 -25.98 -9.94 -35.03
CA GLY A 113 -26.50 -9.97 -33.67
C GLY A 113 -25.42 -9.72 -32.62
N ILE A 114 -24.23 -10.31 -32.81
CA ILE A 114 -23.08 -10.08 -31.92
C ILE A 114 -22.61 -8.63 -32.01
N ASP A 115 -22.58 -8.05 -33.22
CA ASP A 115 -22.18 -6.66 -33.47
C ASP A 115 -23.13 -5.68 -32.78
N HIS A 116 -24.44 -5.95 -32.84
CA HIS A 116 -25.42 -5.15 -32.12
C HIS A 116 -25.21 -5.18 -30.60
N LEU A 117 -24.88 -6.35 -30.03
CA LEU A 117 -24.59 -6.47 -28.60
C LEU A 117 -23.31 -5.73 -28.20
N ILE A 118 -22.26 -5.80 -29.02
CA ILE A 118 -21.02 -5.06 -28.80
C ILE A 118 -21.30 -3.56 -28.79
N ALA A 119 -21.98 -3.03 -29.82
CA ALA A 119 -22.30 -1.61 -29.92
C ALA A 119 -23.11 -1.09 -28.71
N ARG A 120 -24.06 -1.90 -28.21
CA ARG A 120 -24.81 -1.57 -26.99
C ARG A 120 -23.89 -1.47 -25.77
N LEU A 121 -22.98 -2.42 -25.60
CA LEU A 121 -22.03 -2.44 -24.48
C LEU A 121 -21.00 -1.32 -24.55
N GLU A 122 -20.57 -0.92 -25.74
CA GLU A 122 -19.71 0.24 -25.94
C GLU A 122 -20.40 1.51 -25.43
N GLY A 123 -21.68 1.70 -25.75
CA GLY A 123 -22.47 2.82 -25.21
C GLY A 123 -22.59 2.81 -23.68
N GLU A 124 -22.83 1.63 -23.08
CA GLU A 124 -22.87 1.48 -21.63
C GLU A 124 -21.50 1.73 -20.97
N ARG A 125 -20.41 1.27 -21.62
CA ARG A 125 -19.04 1.48 -21.16
C ARG A 125 -18.69 2.95 -21.17
N ASP A 126 -19.09 3.69 -22.19
CA ASP A 126 -18.85 5.12 -22.29
C ASP A 126 -19.60 5.92 -21.21
N GLU A 127 -20.84 5.52 -20.88
CA GLU A 127 -21.59 6.11 -19.77
C GLU A 127 -20.95 5.81 -18.41
N ALA A 128 -20.56 4.56 -18.18
CA ALA A 128 -19.82 4.17 -16.98
C ALA A 128 -18.50 4.95 -16.87
N ARG A 129 -17.80 5.17 -18.00
CA ARG A 129 -16.57 5.95 -18.04
C ARG A 129 -16.81 7.42 -17.70
N ARG A 130 -17.87 8.05 -18.24
CA ARG A 130 -18.25 9.43 -17.88
C ARG A 130 -18.50 9.56 -16.39
N THR A 131 -19.26 8.63 -15.82
CA THR A 131 -19.54 8.58 -14.38
C THR A 131 -18.26 8.42 -13.56
N MET A 132 -17.38 7.49 -13.95
CA MET A 132 -16.09 7.25 -13.30
C MET A 132 -15.20 8.51 -13.34
N VAL A 133 -15.08 9.15 -14.50
CA VAL A 133 -14.29 10.38 -14.66
C VAL A 133 -14.83 11.49 -13.77
N GLY A 134 -16.14 11.77 -13.83
CA GLY A 134 -16.76 12.78 -12.98
C GLY A 134 -16.56 12.51 -11.49
N PHE A 135 -16.67 11.25 -11.07
CA PHE A 135 -16.41 10.84 -9.70
C PHE A 135 -14.95 11.07 -9.28
N LEU A 136 -13.98 10.58 -10.05
CA LEU A 136 -12.55 10.74 -9.73
C LEU A 136 -12.13 12.21 -9.71
N THR A 137 -12.62 13.04 -10.65
CA THR A 137 -12.39 14.49 -10.64
C THR A 137 -13.02 15.15 -9.42
N SER A 138 -14.19 14.68 -8.97
CA SER A 138 -14.82 15.22 -7.77
C SER A 138 -14.03 14.93 -6.49
N LEU A 139 -13.33 13.78 -6.42
CA LEU A 139 -12.48 13.44 -5.28
C LEU A 139 -11.27 14.36 -5.18
N ASP A 140 -10.66 14.66 -6.33
CA ASP A 140 -9.55 15.61 -6.44
C ASP A 140 -9.99 17.02 -5.99
N ALA A 141 -11.12 17.50 -6.52
CA ALA A 141 -11.68 18.80 -6.13
C ALA A 141 -12.05 18.90 -4.63
N GLN A 142 -12.37 17.78 -3.99
CA GLN A 142 -12.66 17.69 -2.55
C GLN A 142 -11.40 17.58 -1.68
N GLY A 143 -10.21 17.53 -2.27
CA GLY A 143 -8.95 17.40 -1.54
C GLY A 143 -8.76 16.02 -0.89
N VAL A 144 -9.41 14.99 -1.43
CA VAL A 144 -9.31 13.62 -0.89
C VAL A 144 -7.89 13.06 -0.99
N PRO A 145 -7.13 13.27 -2.09
CA PRO A 145 -5.73 12.87 -2.13
C PRO A 145 -4.91 13.48 -0.98
N GLU A 146 -5.06 14.78 -0.72
CA GLU A 146 -4.38 15.50 0.35
C GLU A 146 -4.80 14.97 1.73
N GLU A 147 -6.09 14.67 1.92
CA GLU A 147 -6.59 14.03 3.14
C GLU A 147 -5.91 12.69 3.38
N THR A 148 -5.86 11.83 2.35
CA THR A 148 -5.24 10.50 2.49
C THR A 148 -3.76 10.61 2.83
N ARG A 149 -3.01 11.53 2.19
CA ARG A 149 -1.60 11.79 2.48
C ARG A 149 -1.39 12.31 3.90
N ARG A 150 -2.30 13.16 4.40
CA ARG A 150 -2.23 13.68 5.77
C ARG A 150 -2.49 12.59 6.81
N ARG A 151 -3.42 11.67 6.57
CA ARG A 151 -3.76 10.58 7.52
C ARG A 151 -2.84 9.37 7.44
N PHE A 152 -2.31 9.12 6.24
CA PHE A 152 -1.41 8.02 5.92
C PHE A 152 -0.15 8.58 5.27
N PRO A 153 0.68 9.34 6.02
CA PRO A 153 1.95 9.80 5.50
C PRO A 153 2.80 8.59 5.11
N LEU A 154 3.48 8.70 3.96
CA LEU A 154 4.49 7.71 3.59
C LEU A 154 5.53 7.67 4.73
N PRO A 155 5.94 6.48 5.18
CA PRO A 155 7.01 6.39 6.16
C PRO A 155 8.26 7.05 5.56
N SER A 156 8.76 8.08 6.25
CA SER A 156 10.11 8.58 6.04
C SER A 156 11.05 7.38 6.07
N ALA A 157 12.07 7.35 5.20
CA ALA A 157 13.17 6.43 5.42
C ALA A 157 13.61 6.55 6.89
N PRO A 158 13.93 5.45 7.60
CA PRO A 158 14.27 5.54 9.00
C PRO A 158 15.39 6.56 9.14
N ASP A 159 15.08 7.68 9.79
CA ASP A 159 16.10 8.51 10.38
C ASP A 159 16.91 7.55 11.26
N THR A 160 18.18 7.39 10.90
CA THR A 160 19.11 6.63 11.72
C THR A 160 18.97 7.21 13.13
N PRO A 161 18.74 6.41 14.18
CA PRO A 161 18.55 6.96 15.51
C PRO A 161 19.82 7.74 15.87
N GLU A 162 19.70 9.07 15.89
CA GLU A 162 20.69 9.96 16.43
C GLU A 162 20.87 9.56 17.89
N VAL A 163 22.01 8.92 18.16
CA VAL A 163 22.38 8.42 19.47
C VAL A 163 22.35 9.61 20.43
N ALA A 164 21.29 9.70 21.22
CA ALA A 164 21.16 10.67 22.29
C ALA A 164 22.33 10.45 23.27
N LYS A 165 23.36 11.28 23.16
CA LYS A 165 24.44 11.39 24.14
C LYS A 165 23.84 11.97 25.42
N ALA A 166 23.38 11.08 26.31
CA ALA A 166 23.15 11.41 27.70
C ALA A 166 24.49 11.67 28.37
N GLY A 167 24.87 12.95 28.43
CA GLY A 167 25.97 13.43 29.26
C GLY A 167 25.62 13.27 30.74
N ALA A 168 26.29 12.36 31.42
CA ALA A 168 26.32 12.31 32.88
C ALA A 168 27.67 12.87 33.37
N LYS A 169 27.67 14.16 33.75
CA LYS A 169 28.70 14.74 34.62
C LYS A 169 28.49 14.20 36.05
N ARG A 170 29.49 13.53 36.61
CA ARG A 170 29.88 13.69 38.03
C ARG A 170 31.40 13.57 38.13
N GLY A 171 32.03 14.66 38.57
CA GLY A 171 33.46 14.70 38.87
C GLY A 171 33.74 14.33 40.33
N GLY A 172 35.03 14.13 40.62
CA GLY A 172 35.61 14.41 41.94
C GLY A 172 36.43 13.29 42.57
N ALA A 173 37.76 13.34 42.33
CA ALA A 173 38.87 12.98 43.24
C ALA A 173 38.96 11.51 43.75
N THR A 174 40.12 10.86 43.97
CA THR A 174 41.43 11.33 44.41
C THR A 174 42.49 10.21 44.24
N SER A 175 43.65 10.58 43.70
CA SER A 175 45.06 10.16 43.94
C SER A 175 45.45 8.88 44.74
N ARG A 176 46.58 8.29 44.28
CA ARG A 176 47.58 7.38 44.94
C ARG A 176 47.15 5.90 45.07
N LYS A 177 47.99 4.87 44.91
CA LYS A 177 49.46 4.72 45.01
C LYS A 177 49.89 3.35 44.41
N THR A 178 51.02 3.34 43.70
CA THR A 178 52.09 2.31 43.64
C THR A 178 51.87 0.89 44.22
N GLY A 179 52.32 -0.15 43.49
CA GLY A 179 53.02 -1.28 44.13
C GLY A 179 52.85 -2.69 43.54
N ARG A 180 53.80 -3.09 42.69
CA ARG A 180 54.68 -4.26 42.88
C ARG A 180 54.07 -5.69 42.98
N VAL A 181 54.45 -6.51 41.98
CA VAL A 181 54.42 -7.99 41.93
C VAL A 181 55.22 -8.61 43.11
N PRO A 182 54.88 -9.82 43.60
CA PRO A 182 55.71 -10.96 43.20
C PRO A 182 54.98 -12.30 43.01
N ALA A 183 55.65 -13.14 42.22
CA ALA A 183 55.40 -14.56 42.00
C ALA A 183 55.50 -15.41 43.27
N LYS A 184 54.84 -16.57 43.27
CA LYS A 184 55.39 -17.81 43.87
C LYS A 184 54.84 -19.07 43.22
N ARG A 185 55.78 -19.99 43.00
CA ARG A 185 55.74 -21.26 42.30
C ARG A 185 55.93 -22.37 43.35
N ARG A 186 55.14 -23.45 43.30
CA ARG A 186 55.46 -24.85 43.72
C ARG A 186 54.15 -25.66 43.72
N ARG A 187 53.91 -26.67 42.87
CA ARG A 187 54.47 -28.04 42.70
C ARG A 187 54.11 -29.03 43.83
N GLN A 188 53.69 -30.23 43.39
CA GLN A 188 53.56 -31.54 44.07
C GLN A 188 52.17 -31.77 44.74
N THR A 189 51.50 -32.93 44.71
CA THR A 189 51.76 -34.36 44.36
C THR A 189 50.38 -35.08 44.44
N LYS A 190 49.99 -35.99 43.52
CA LYS A 190 50.11 -37.47 43.56
C LYS A 190 49.04 -38.19 44.40
N GLU A 191 48.35 -39.17 43.77
CA GLU A 191 47.66 -40.38 44.32
C GLU A 191 46.47 -40.17 45.29
N ALA A 192 45.42 -41.01 45.41
CA ALA A 192 44.95 -42.26 44.80
C ALA A 192 43.51 -42.56 45.32
N ALA A 193 42.84 -43.56 44.73
CA ALA A 193 41.61 -44.27 45.16
C ALA A 193 40.29 -43.46 45.07
N SER A 194 39.21 -43.93 44.45
CA SER A 194 38.71 -45.29 44.21
C SER A 194 37.96 -45.40 42.89
#